data_AF-A0A1J4UVT5-F1
#
_entry.id   AF-A0A1J4UVT5-F1
#
_cell.length_a   1.000
_cell.length_b   1.000
_cell.length_c   1.000
_cell.angle_alpha   90.00
_cell.angle_beta   90.00
_cell.angle_gamma   90.00
#
_symmetry.space_group_name_H-M   'P 1'
#
loop_
_entity.id
_entity.type
_entity.pdbx_description
1 polymer ?
#
loop_
_entity_poly.entity_id
_entity_poly.type
_entity_poly.pdbx_seq_one_letter_code
_entity_poly.pdbx_strand_id
1 'polypeptide(L)'
;MITDSTNKHLTDQKFFTHIKLFKLLFSHETIENDYEDNDTFKLSDLKIGDEEMGTVYNRINLGSQIANLKVLIKNGYDFNKQILKAKEEIQNKPEDEKKKLTKIIGKIEKGKNIEINEVSAISWVWYEIYNHIRFTPSEYKIPEIEKIFKMEIDKYLDNFINDKLSIVKHNYYKFENQKKVLIKLIEEDKKIRLYGNNFIIREKITNDCFVIKAPDFAIIQTVYALEKMDYLKVVRVWDELQYPRDNFDKASFDYNKTPEKYININLILEQPFIDELNENFREDNPKVYFEKYDSDKKVLKIAGKSISLAKKGKETDSIKLLETLLKDTDKTWWNDEILEDWGYRRDEDTTKNKTYHAGKGLNKKIKDVAGIEDFIEHTTTEFKINPRYLKVDE
;
A
#
# COMPACT_ATOMS: atom_id res chain seq x y z
N MET A 1 7.20 -17.42 12.76
CA MET A 1 7.68 -18.43 11.81
C MET A 1 6.54 -18.70 10.84
N ILE A 2 6.76 -18.74 9.53
CA ILE A 2 5.72 -19.08 8.56
C ILE A 2 5.50 -20.60 8.67
N THR A 3 4.76 -21.00 9.70
CA THR A 3 4.94 -22.31 10.39
C THR A 3 4.53 -23.57 9.65
N ASP A 4 3.92 -23.48 8.46
CA ASP A 4 3.39 -24.69 7.81
C ASP A 4 4.02 -25.01 6.44
N SER A 5 4.72 -24.05 5.81
CA SER A 5 5.58 -24.19 4.61
C SER A 5 5.71 -22.83 3.94
N THR A 6 6.94 -22.32 3.76
CA THR A 6 7.23 -21.14 2.92
C THR A 6 6.86 -21.34 1.45
N ASN A 7 6.49 -22.56 1.07
CA ASN A 7 6.09 -22.91 -0.29
C ASN A 7 4.56 -22.93 -0.43
N LYS A 8 3.77 -22.67 0.62
CA LYS A 8 2.30 -22.62 0.54
C LYS A 8 1.81 -21.19 0.48
N HIS A 9 0.87 -20.91 -0.42
CA HIS A 9 0.27 -19.59 -0.50
C HIS A 9 -0.48 -19.22 0.78
N LEU A 10 -0.17 -18.03 1.31
CA LEU A 10 -0.81 -17.45 2.49
C LEU A 10 -1.96 -16.53 2.09
N THR A 11 -2.92 -16.33 2.98
CA THR A 11 -3.84 -15.20 2.85
C THR A 11 -3.11 -13.91 3.26
N ASP A 12 -3.61 -12.77 2.82
CA ASP A 12 -3.06 -11.47 3.20
C ASP A 12 -3.06 -11.26 4.73
N GLN A 13 -4.10 -11.74 5.42
CA GLN A 13 -4.14 -11.73 6.88
C GLN A 13 -2.98 -12.50 7.52
N LYS A 14 -2.71 -13.73 7.04
CA LYS A 14 -1.63 -14.57 7.55
C LYS A 14 -0.27 -13.94 7.29
N PHE A 15 -0.05 -13.47 6.07
CA PHE A 15 1.22 -12.82 5.70
C PHE A 15 1.42 -11.53 6.50
N PHE A 16 0.37 -10.72 6.65
CA PHE A 16 0.37 -9.49 7.46
C PHE A 16 0.78 -9.76 8.91
N THR A 17 0.20 -10.77 9.57
CA THR A 17 0.56 -11.13 10.96
C THR A 17 2.07 -11.41 11.10
N HIS A 18 2.67 -12.12 10.14
CA HIS A 18 4.10 -12.46 10.19
C HIS A 18 5.01 -11.25 9.94
N ILE A 19 4.72 -10.43 8.92
CA ILE A 19 5.53 -9.25 8.62
C ILE A 19 5.38 -8.19 9.72
N LYS A 20 4.18 -8.03 10.29
CA LYS A 20 3.91 -7.08 11.37
C LYS A 20 4.62 -7.48 12.65
N LEU A 21 4.62 -8.77 13.00
CA LEU A 21 5.41 -9.28 14.12
C LEU A 21 6.90 -9.02 13.91
N PHE A 22 7.44 -9.30 12.73
CA PHE A 22 8.85 -9.01 12.42
C PHE A 22 9.18 -7.51 12.59
N LYS A 23 8.35 -6.62 12.03
CA LYS A 23 8.55 -5.17 12.12
C LYS A 23 8.48 -4.65 13.56
N LEU A 24 7.55 -5.14 14.37
CA LEU A 24 7.43 -4.77 15.79
C LEU A 24 8.59 -5.28 16.64
N LEU A 25 9.16 -6.44 16.32
CA LEU A 25 10.29 -6.99 17.09
C LEU A 25 11.64 -6.39 16.70
N PHE A 26 11.86 -6.11 15.40
CA PHE A 26 13.21 -5.82 14.89
C PHE A 26 13.34 -4.49 14.14
N SER A 27 12.26 -3.99 13.51
CA SER A 27 12.31 -2.79 12.67
C SER A 27 11.93 -1.49 13.41
N HIS A 28 11.64 -1.54 14.70
CA HIS A 28 11.27 -0.38 15.55
C HIS A 28 10.13 0.44 14.92
N GLU A 29 9.18 -0.25 14.28
CA GLU A 29 7.96 0.41 13.82
C GLU A 29 7.29 1.01 15.06
N THR A 30 7.15 2.33 15.08
CA THR A 30 6.53 3.04 16.21
C THR A 30 5.12 2.52 16.38
N ILE A 31 4.84 1.97 17.56
CA ILE A 31 3.52 1.53 17.92
C ILE A 31 2.71 2.81 18.17
N GLU A 32 1.88 3.20 17.20
CA GLU A 32 0.90 4.25 17.40
C GLU A 32 -0.18 3.73 18.36
N ASN A 33 0.12 3.78 19.64
CA ASN A 33 -0.79 3.48 20.71
C ASN A 33 -1.20 4.81 21.36
N ASP A 34 -2.50 5.02 21.58
CA ASP A 34 -3.03 6.09 22.44
C ASP A 34 -2.72 5.86 23.94
N TYR A 35 -1.70 5.06 24.27
CA TYR A 35 -1.39 4.60 25.62
C TYR A 35 0.01 5.05 26.03
N GLU A 36 0.20 5.26 27.33
CA GLU A 36 1.46 5.70 27.96
C GLU A 36 2.65 4.71 27.80
N ASP A 37 2.44 3.51 27.23
CA ASP A 37 3.45 2.44 27.10
C ASP A 37 3.85 2.23 25.63
N ASN A 38 4.76 3.07 25.11
CA ASN A 38 5.25 3.03 23.72
C ASN A 38 6.05 1.76 23.36
N ASP A 39 6.42 0.94 24.35
CA ASP A 39 7.32 -0.21 24.17
C ASP A 39 6.60 -1.56 24.17
N THR A 40 5.26 -1.59 24.11
CA THR A 40 4.50 -2.85 24.11
C THR A 40 3.41 -2.90 23.04
N PHE A 41 3.17 -4.09 22.48
CA PHE A 41 2.10 -4.33 21.51
C PHE A 41 1.09 -5.36 22.02
N LYS A 42 -0.10 -5.42 21.43
CA LYS A 42 -1.19 -6.36 21.71
C LYS A 42 -1.37 -7.35 20.56
N LEU A 43 -2.16 -8.40 20.78
CA LEU A 43 -2.57 -9.30 19.69
C LEU A 43 -3.37 -8.57 18.59
N SER A 44 -4.15 -7.56 18.95
CA SER A 44 -4.91 -6.74 17.98
C SER A 44 -4.02 -6.01 16.98
N ASP A 45 -2.78 -5.69 17.37
CA ASP A 45 -1.88 -4.89 16.54
C ASP A 45 -1.22 -5.74 15.44
N LEU A 46 -1.44 -7.06 15.48
CA LEU A 46 -0.90 -8.06 14.57
C LEU A 46 -1.94 -8.61 13.58
N LYS A 47 -3.20 -8.15 13.65
CA LYS A 47 -4.27 -8.60 12.77
C LYS A 47 -4.65 -7.52 11.77
N ILE A 48 -5.30 -7.95 10.69
CA ILE A 48 -5.95 -7.08 9.72
C ILE A 48 -7.27 -7.71 9.28
N GLY A 49 -8.30 -6.89 9.12
CA GLY A 49 -9.65 -7.38 8.88
C GLY A 49 -10.26 -8.04 10.11
N ASP A 50 -11.15 -9.03 9.90
CA ASP A 50 -11.82 -9.73 10.99
C ASP A 50 -11.14 -11.06 11.30
N GLU A 51 -10.54 -11.16 12.49
CA GLU A 51 -9.88 -12.38 12.93
C GLU A 51 -10.06 -12.59 14.42
N GLU A 52 -10.35 -13.84 14.79
CA GLU A 52 -10.33 -14.29 16.17
C GLU A 52 -8.90 -14.28 16.71
N MET A 53 -8.76 -13.86 17.97
CA MET A 53 -7.45 -13.60 18.55
C MET A 53 -6.68 -14.87 18.88
N GLY A 54 -7.41 -15.96 19.17
CA GLY A 54 -6.80 -17.29 19.25
C GLY A 54 -6.15 -17.71 17.93
N THR A 55 -6.75 -17.35 16.79
CA THR A 55 -6.17 -17.61 15.46
C THR A 55 -4.91 -16.79 15.23
N VAL A 56 -4.92 -15.51 15.60
CA VAL A 56 -3.73 -14.63 15.52
C VAL A 56 -2.61 -15.15 16.42
N TYR A 57 -2.94 -15.51 17.67
CA TYR A 57 -2.00 -16.09 18.62
C TYR A 57 -1.37 -17.38 18.07
N ASN A 58 -2.16 -18.31 17.55
CA ASN A 58 -1.65 -19.57 17.02
C ASN A 58 -0.63 -19.36 15.89
N ARG A 59 -0.78 -18.33 15.05
CA ARG A 59 0.19 -17.99 13.99
C ARG A 59 1.51 -17.48 14.54
N ILE A 60 1.47 -16.70 15.61
CA ILE A 60 2.69 -16.10 16.17
C ILE A 60 3.36 -16.99 17.21
N ASN A 61 2.63 -17.93 17.83
CA ASN A 61 3.06 -18.67 19.01
C ASN A 61 4.51 -19.20 18.88
N LEU A 62 4.81 -19.99 17.84
CA LEU A 62 6.16 -20.53 17.66
C LEU A 62 7.22 -19.43 17.49
N GLY A 63 6.93 -18.40 16.68
CA GLY A 63 7.87 -17.29 16.49
C GLY A 63 8.14 -16.54 17.79
N SER A 64 7.08 -16.30 18.57
CA SER A 64 7.15 -15.64 19.86
C SER A 64 7.90 -16.48 20.91
N GLN A 65 7.75 -17.81 20.89
CA GLN A 65 8.50 -18.73 21.74
C GLN A 65 9.99 -18.73 21.41
N ILE A 66 10.34 -18.75 20.12
CA ILE A 66 11.74 -18.66 19.65
C ILE A 66 12.35 -17.33 20.06
N ALA A 67 11.63 -16.22 19.88
CA ALA A 67 12.05 -14.89 20.31
C ALA A 67 12.04 -14.69 21.84
N ASN A 68 11.62 -15.71 22.60
CA ASN A 68 11.42 -15.70 24.04
C ASN A 68 10.68 -14.44 24.54
N LEU A 69 9.57 -14.12 23.89
CA LEU A 69 8.80 -12.92 24.23
C LEU A 69 8.25 -13.00 25.65
N LYS A 70 8.29 -11.86 26.33
CA LYS A 70 7.63 -11.70 27.63
C LYS A 70 6.25 -11.11 27.41
N VAL A 71 5.30 -11.59 28.18
CA VAL A 71 3.94 -11.06 28.22
C VAL A 71 3.63 -10.47 29.59
N LEU A 72 2.97 -9.32 29.57
CA LEU A 72 2.30 -8.71 30.70
C LEU A 72 0.81 -8.84 30.49
N ILE A 73 0.10 -9.39 31.47
CA ILE A 73 -1.36 -9.45 31.44
C ILE A 73 -1.89 -8.36 32.36
N LYS A 74 -2.48 -7.32 31.78
CA LYS A 74 -3.09 -6.25 32.55
C LYS A 74 -4.45 -6.71 33.11
N ASN A 75 -4.82 -6.18 34.26
CA ASN A 75 -6.15 -6.41 34.81
C ASN A 75 -7.18 -5.71 33.91
N GLY A 76 -8.29 -6.39 33.63
CA GLY A 76 -9.23 -5.96 32.61
C GLY A 76 -10.58 -6.67 32.67
N TYR A 77 -11.34 -6.55 31.58
CA TYR A 77 -12.65 -7.21 31.46
C TYR A 77 -12.47 -8.73 31.61
N ASP A 78 -13.35 -9.34 32.42
CA ASP A 78 -13.39 -10.78 32.74
C ASP A 78 -12.15 -11.37 33.45
N PHE A 79 -11.09 -10.59 33.69
CA PHE A 79 -9.83 -11.08 34.27
C PHE A 79 -10.02 -11.83 35.59
N ASN A 80 -10.68 -11.23 36.57
CA ASN A 80 -10.88 -11.85 37.89
C ASN A 80 -11.72 -13.13 37.81
N LYS A 81 -12.74 -13.14 36.95
CA LYS A 81 -13.61 -14.31 36.75
C LYS A 81 -12.83 -15.46 36.13
N GLN A 82 -11.99 -15.17 35.13
CA GLN A 82 -11.19 -16.19 34.47
C GLN A 82 -10.07 -16.72 35.38
N ILE A 83 -9.47 -15.87 36.23
CA ILE A 83 -8.54 -16.33 37.27
C ILE A 83 -9.21 -17.29 38.26
N LEU A 84 -10.44 -16.99 38.69
CA LEU A 84 -11.21 -17.88 39.59
C LEU A 84 -11.49 -19.23 38.94
N LYS A 85 -12.04 -19.23 37.72
CA LYS A 85 -12.28 -20.46 36.95
C LYS A 85 -11.01 -21.29 36.77
N ALA A 86 -9.92 -20.63 36.40
CA ALA A 86 -8.64 -21.31 36.20
C ALA A 86 -8.11 -21.95 37.49
N LYS A 87 -8.29 -21.30 38.65
CA LYS A 87 -7.95 -21.86 39.96
C LYS A 87 -8.79 -23.09 40.30
N GLU A 88 -10.08 -23.09 39.95
CA GLU A 88 -10.98 -24.24 40.13
C GLU A 88 -10.56 -25.42 39.23
N GLU A 89 -10.31 -25.16 37.94
CA GLU A 89 -9.88 -26.19 36.97
C GLU A 89 -8.54 -26.83 37.35
N ILE A 90 -7.60 -26.04 37.87
CA ILE A 90 -6.28 -26.52 38.33
C ILE A 90 -6.39 -27.52 39.48
N GLN A 91 -7.43 -27.46 40.31
CA GLN A 91 -7.58 -28.42 41.43
C GLN A 91 -7.75 -29.85 40.93
N ASN A 92 -8.29 -30.04 39.72
CA ASN A 92 -8.58 -31.34 39.12
C ASN A 92 -7.42 -31.89 38.27
N LYS A 93 -6.26 -31.21 38.25
CA LYS A 93 -5.07 -31.60 37.48
C LYS A 93 -4.09 -32.43 38.32
N PRO A 94 -3.22 -33.24 37.69
CA PRO A 94 -2.13 -33.95 38.38
C PRO A 94 -1.25 -32.99 39.21
N GLU A 95 -0.71 -33.47 40.33
CA GLU A 95 -0.02 -32.64 41.34
C GLU A 95 1.15 -31.81 40.77
N ASP A 96 1.91 -32.37 39.82
CA ASP A 96 3.02 -31.67 39.17
C ASP A 96 2.54 -30.55 38.23
N GLU A 97 1.48 -30.80 37.45
CA GLU A 97 0.85 -29.80 36.58
C GLU A 97 0.18 -28.71 37.43
N LYS A 98 -0.47 -29.09 38.52
CA LYS A 98 -1.12 -28.20 39.49
C LYS A 98 -0.15 -27.20 40.10
N LYS A 99 1.02 -27.66 40.58
CA LYS A 99 2.08 -26.80 41.11
C LYS A 99 2.59 -25.81 40.06
N LYS A 100 2.82 -26.28 38.83
CA LYS A 100 3.28 -25.44 37.71
C LYS A 100 2.26 -24.34 37.39
N LEU A 101 1.00 -24.72 37.16
CA LEU A 101 -0.06 -23.78 36.78
C LEU A 101 -0.39 -22.78 37.88
N THR A 102 -0.39 -23.20 39.15
CA THR A 102 -0.60 -22.31 40.29
C THR A 102 0.49 -21.25 40.40
N LYS A 103 1.75 -21.62 40.14
CA LYS A 103 2.86 -20.67 40.07
C LYS A 103 2.68 -19.64 38.95
N ILE A 104 2.24 -20.09 37.77
CA ILE A 104 1.99 -19.20 36.63
C ILE A 104 0.84 -18.23 36.94
N ILE A 105 -0.30 -18.71 37.44
CA ILE A 105 -1.43 -17.85 37.85
C ILE A 105 -1.00 -16.84 38.91
N GLY A 106 -0.22 -17.27 39.91
CA GLY A 106 0.29 -16.37 40.93
C GLY A 106 1.24 -15.29 40.41
N LYS A 107 1.93 -15.53 39.27
CA LYS A 107 2.69 -14.49 38.57
C LYS A 107 1.76 -13.52 37.83
N ILE A 108 0.71 -14.04 37.18
CA ILE A 108 -0.30 -13.26 36.44
C ILE A 108 -1.01 -12.28 37.38
N GLU A 109 -1.51 -12.76 38.52
CA GLU A 109 -2.22 -11.94 39.51
C GLU A 109 -1.35 -10.81 40.08
N LYS A 110 -0.02 -11.00 40.11
CA LYS A 110 0.95 -10.01 40.59
C LYS A 110 1.39 -9.03 39.50
N GLY A 111 0.83 -9.11 38.29
CA GLY A 111 1.21 -8.25 37.16
C GLY A 111 2.67 -8.40 36.75
N LYS A 112 3.26 -9.59 36.91
CA LYS A 112 4.65 -9.83 36.51
C LYS A 112 4.73 -10.12 35.01
N ASN A 113 5.87 -9.79 34.42
CA ASN A 113 6.24 -10.29 33.09
C ASN A 113 6.49 -11.80 33.16
N ILE A 114 5.89 -12.53 32.22
CA ILE A 114 5.94 -14.00 32.15
C ILE A 114 6.44 -14.38 30.77
N GLU A 115 7.31 -15.38 30.69
CA GLU A 115 7.76 -15.89 29.38
C GLU A 115 6.59 -16.54 28.64
N ILE A 116 6.49 -16.31 27.33
CA ILE A 116 5.40 -16.87 26.53
C ILE A 116 5.34 -18.41 26.60
N ASN A 117 6.49 -19.08 26.76
CA ASN A 117 6.59 -20.52 26.98
C ASN A 117 5.89 -21.01 28.26
N GLU A 118 5.82 -20.16 29.29
CA GLU A 118 5.13 -20.50 30.54
C GLU A 118 3.62 -20.31 30.38
N VAL A 119 3.20 -19.16 29.82
CA VAL A 119 1.77 -18.79 29.72
C VAL A 119 1.05 -19.47 28.56
N SER A 120 1.76 -19.99 27.56
CA SER A 120 1.15 -20.71 26.43
C SER A 120 0.37 -21.96 26.86
N ALA A 121 0.65 -22.48 28.06
CA ALA A 121 -0.10 -23.57 28.69
C ALA A 121 -1.51 -23.17 29.15
N ILE A 122 -1.85 -21.88 29.14
CA ILE A 122 -3.11 -21.35 29.66
C ILE A 122 -3.92 -20.77 28.50
N SER A 123 -4.92 -21.53 28.02
CA SER A 123 -5.70 -21.18 26.82
C SER A 123 -6.52 -19.89 26.99
N TRP A 124 -7.20 -19.72 28.13
CA TRP A 124 -8.14 -18.60 28.38
C TRP A 124 -7.52 -17.22 28.29
N VAL A 125 -6.21 -17.11 28.52
CA VAL A 125 -5.49 -15.85 28.34
C VAL A 125 -5.66 -15.35 26.91
N TRP A 126 -5.57 -16.25 25.93
CA TRP A 126 -5.49 -15.91 24.50
C TRP A 126 -6.84 -15.69 23.82
N TYR A 127 -7.95 -16.12 24.44
CA TYR A 127 -9.30 -15.97 23.87
C TYR A 127 -10.25 -15.11 24.71
N GLU A 128 -10.16 -15.11 26.04
CA GLU A 128 -11.09 -14.36 26.90
C GLU A 128 -10.61 -12.94 27.21
N ILE A 129 -9.31 -12.79 27.48
CA ILE A 129 -8.74 -11.53 27.96
C ILE A 129 -7.64 -10.97 27.06
N TYR A 130 -7.63 -11.39 25.79
CA TYR A 130 -6.57 -11.09 24.82
C TYR A 130 -6.28 -9.58 24.68
N ASN A 131 -7.30 -8.72 24.82
CA ASN A 131 -7.18 -7.26 24.75
C ASN A 131 -6.31 -6.67 25.87
N HIS A 132 -6.07 -7.44 26.93
CA HIS A 132 -5.27 -7.04 28.07
C HIS A 132 -3.86 -7.63 28.08
N ILE A 133 -3.52 -8.46 27.09
CA ILE A 133 -2.16 -8.96 26.90
C ILE A 133 -1.32 -7.86 26.27
N ARG A 134 -0.14 -7.65 26.81
CA ARG A 134 0.92 -6.80 26.26
C ARG A 134 2.15 -7.65 26.06
N PHE A 135 2.65 -7.71 24.82
CA PHE A 135 3.94 -8.28 24.50
C PHE A 135 4.99 -7.21 24.65
N THR A 136 6.03 -7.53 25.38
CA THR A 136 7.23 -6.70 25.47
C THR A 136 8.26 -7.34 24.54
N PRO A 137 8.66 -6.66 23.45
CA PRO A 137 9.81 -7.08 22.67
C PRO A 137 10.98 -7.35 23.61
N SER A 138 11.64 -8.49 23.47
CA SER A 138 12.79 -8.79 24.32
C SER A 138 13.90 -7.77 24.02
N GLU A 139 14.44 -7.13 25.06
CA GLU A 139 15.57 -6.18 24.95
C GLU A 139 16.79 -6.82 24.25
N TYR A 140 16.84 -8.16 24.25
CA TYR A 140 17.87 -8.95 23.60
C TYR A 140 17.50 -9.19 22.13
N LYS A 141 17.93 -8.27 21.26
CA LYS A 141 18.08 -8.58 19.83
C LYS A 141 19.13 -9.67 19.71
N ILE A 142 18.70 -10.91 19.54
CA ILE A 142 19.59 -12.01 19.13
C ILE A 142 19.65 -11.91 17.60
N PRO A 143 20.76 -11.44 16.99
CA PRO A 143 20.84 -11.22 15.54
C PRO A 143 20.49 -12.47 14.72
N GLU A 144 20.73 -13.66 15.27
CA GLU A 144 20.38 -14.94 14.68
C GLU A 144 18.86 -15.10 14.53
N ILE A 145 18.07 -14.64 15.50
CA ILE A 145 16.60 -14.75 15.45
C ILE A 145 16.04 -13.80 14.41
N GLU A 146 16.52 -12.55 14.38
CA GLU A 146 16.13 -11.58 13.34
C GLU A 146 16.41 -12.14 11.94
N LYS A 147 17.61 -12.73 11.76
CA LYS A 147 18.02 -13.36 10.50
C LYS A 147 17.10 -14.53 10.12
N ILE A 148 16.69 -15.37 11.08
CA ILE A 148 15.75 -16.48 10.83
C ILE A 148 14.40 -15.95 10.34
N PHE A 149 13.81 -14.96 11.03
CA PHE A 149 12.53 -14.38 10.62
C PHE A 149 12.62 -13.74 9.23
N LYS A 150 13.66 -12.94 9.00
CA LYS A 150 13.89 -12.29 7.71
C LYS A 150 14.05 -13.31 6.59
N MET A 151 14.86 -14.35 6.80
CA MET A 151 15.07 -15.43 5.83
C MET A 151 13.77 -16.14 5.45
N GLU A 152 12.84 -16.36 6.38
CA GLU A 152 11.55 -16.99 6.07
C GLU A 152 10.63 -16.10 5.25
N ILE A 153 10.55 -14.81 5.62
CA ILE A 153 9.77 -13.81 4.88
C ILE A 153 10.36 -13.67 3.47
N ASP A 154 11.68 -13.54 3.36
CA ASP A 154 12.39 -13.44 2.08
C ASP A 154 12.14 -14.66 1.22
N LYS A 155 12.28 -15.87 1.78
CA LYS A 155 12.03 -17.12 1.06
C LYS A 155 10.58 -17.24 0.59
N TYR A 156 9.62 -16.80 1.40
CA TYR A 156 8.21 -16.76 1.01
C TYR A 156 8.00 -15.80 -0.18
N LEU A 157 8.52 -14.58 -0.08
CA LEU A 157 8.40 -13.57 -1.14
C LEU A 157 9.11 -14.02 -2.42
N ASP A 158 10.29 -14.64 -2.32
CA ASP A 158 10.99 -15.22 -3.48
C ASP A 158 10.13 -16.30 -4.15
N ASN A 159 9.49 -17.16 -3.37
CA ASN A 159 8.59 -18.17 -3.91
C ASN A 159 7.32 -17.54 -4.54
N PHE A 160 6.83 -16.44 -3.98
CA PHE A 160 5.70 -15.71 -4.54
C PHE A 160 6.07 -15.05 -5.88
N ILE A 161 7.17 -14.29 -5.92
CA ILE A 161 7.68 -13.59 -7.11
C ILE A 161 7.96 -14.57 -8.25
N ASN A 162 8.51 -15.74 -7.93
CA ASN A 162 8.89 -16.75 -8.92
C ASN A 162 7.78 -17.78 -9.22
N ASP A 163 6.53 -17.54 -8.80
CA ASP A 163 5.38 -18.45 -9.02
C ASP A 163 5.61 -19.89 -8.50
N LYS A 164 6.39 -20.05 -7.43
CA LYS A 164 6.75 -21.36 -6.81
C LYS A 164 5.85 -21.76 -5.64
N LEU A 165 4.92 -20.89 -5.23
CA LEU A 165 3.97 -21.25 -4.18
C LEU A 165 3.01 -22.34 -4.70
N SER A 166 2.73 -23.34 -3.86
CA SER A 166 1.74 -24.38 -4.14
C SER A 166 0.34 -23.78 -4.01
N ILE A 167 -0.40 -23.72 -5.12
CA ILE A 167 -1.76 -23.16 -5.19
C ILE A 167 -2.68 -24.13 -5.90
N VAL A 168 -3.91 -24.28 -5.40
CA VAL A 168 -4.94 -25.14 -5.98
C VAL A 168 -5.55 -24.54 -7.27
N LYS A 169 -5.32 -23.25 -7.57
CA LYS A 169 -5.84 -22.52 -8.76
C LYS A 169 -4.71 -21.86 -9.55
N HIS A 170 -4.65 -22.08 -10.87
CA HIS A 170 -3.39 -22.10 -11.63
C HIS A 170 -2.93 -20.81 -12.34
N ASN A 171 -3.62 -19.67 -12.31
CA ASN A 171 -3.12 -18.45 -13.01
C ASN A 171 -3.32 -17.11 -12.29
N TYR A 172 -4.36 -16.91 -11.48
CA TYR A 172 -4.64 -15.59 -10.90
C TYR A 172 -3.57 -15.10 -9.92
N TYR A 173 -2.98 -16.01 -9.16
CA TYR A 173 -1.96 -15.70 -8.15
C TYR A 173 -0.54 -15.58 -8.70
N LYS A 174 -0.36 -15.65 -10.04
CA LYS A 174 0.94 -15.38 -10.63
C LYS A 174 1.36 -13.96 -10.29
N PHE A 175 2.60 -13.77 -9.86
CA PHE A 175 3.08 -12.48 -9.38
C PHE A 175 2.87 -11.37 -10.42
N GLU A 176 3.14 -11.65 -11.69
CA GLU A 176 2.90 -10.69 -12.79
C GLU A 176 1.42 -10.26 -12.90
N ASN A 177 0.47 -11.17 -12.69
CA ASN A 177 -0.95 -10.82 -12.69
C ASN A 177 -1.31 -9.95 -11.47
N GLN A 178 -0.74 -10.26 -10.31
CA GLN A 178 -0.94 -9.49 -9.09
C GLN A 178 -0.37 -8.07 -9.23
N LYS A 179 0.84 -7.95 -9.79
CA LYS A 179 1.48 -6.67 -10.12
C LYS A 179 0.61 -5.86 -11.10
N LYS A 180 0.10 -6.47 -12.17
CA LYS A 180 -0.82 -5.80 -13.12
C LYS A 180 -2.09 -5.27 -12.46
N VAL A 181 -2.68 -6.02 -11.52
CA VAL A 181 -3.83 -5.52 -10.75
C VAL A 181 -3.43 -4.28 -9.95
N LEU A 182 -2.29 -4.29 -9.25
CA LEU A 182 -1.80 -3.12 -8.50
C LEU A 182 -1.58 -1.90 -9.42
N ILE A 183 -0.94 -2.10 -10.56
CA ILE A 183 -0.69 -1.05 -11.57
C ILE A 183 -2.01 -0.38 -11.96
N LYS A 184 -3.02 -1.19 -12.31
CA LYS A 184 -4.34 -0.70 -12.67
C LYS A 184 -5.00 0.12 -11.56
N LEU A 185 -4.82 -0.27 -10.28
CA LEU A 185 -5.31 0.52 -9.14
C LEU A 185 -4.66 1.90 -9.04
N ILE A 186 -3.34 1.97 -9.27
CA ILE A 186 -2.56 3.21 -9.21
C ILE A 186 -3.00 4.16 -10.35
N GLU A 187 -3.24 3.60 -11.54
CA GLU A 187 -3.62 4.35 -12.73
C GLU A 187 -5.07 4.86 -12.73
N GLU A 188 -6.03 4.00 -12.41
CA GLU A 188 -7.47 4.36 -12.39
C GLU A 188 -7.75 5.53 -11.44
N ASP A 189 -7.05 5.56 -10.31
CA ASP A 189 -7.16 6.60 -9.30
C ASP A 189 -6.26 7.82 -9.57
N LYS A 190 -5.48 7.80 -10.67
CA LYS A 190 -4.51 8.85 -11.05
C LYS A 190 -3.56 9.22 -9.90
N LYS A 191 -3.13 8.24 -9.09
CA LYS A 191 -2.42 8.48 -7.82
C LYS A 191 -1.14 9.30 -8.01
N ILE A 192 -0.31 8.91 -8.98
CA ILE A 192 0.96 9.60 -9.26
C ILE A 192 0.72 11.06 -9.65
N ARG A 193 -0.27 11.31 -10.51
CA ARG A 193 -0.61 12.67 -10.95
C ARG A 193 -1.12 13.55 -9.80
N LEU A 194 -1.88 12.98 -8.87
CA LEU A 194 -2.53 13.73 -7.79
C LEU A 194 -1.63 13.92 -6.56
N TYR A 195 -0.79 12.94 -6.25
CA TYR A 195 -0.08 12.85 -4.98
C TYR A 195 1.44 12.66 -5.15
N GLY A 196 1.94 12.59 -6.39
CA GLY A 196 3.33 12.26 -6.67
C GLY A 196 3.65 10.82 -6.31
N ASN A 197 4.87 10.57 -5.86
CA ASN A 197 5.37 9.21 -5.64
C ASN A 197 4.98 8.65 -4.27
N ASN A 198 4.36 9.44 -3.39
CA ASN A 198 3.97 9.03 -2.05
C ASN A 198 2.44 9.15 -1.89
N PHE A 199 1.76 8.01 -1.73
CA PHE A 199 0.31 7.99 -1.64
C PHE A 199 -0.24 6.76 -0.92
N ILE A 200 -1.52 6.84 -0.56
CA ILE A 200 -2.26 5.76 0.06
C ILE A 200 -3.15 5.09 -0.99
N ILE A 201 -3.01 3.78 -1.12
CA ILE A 201 -3.99 2.91 -1.76
C ILE A 201 -5.02 2.53 -0.71
N ARG A 202 -6.30 2.80 -1.01
CA ARG A 202 -7.43 2.53 -0.11
C ARG A 202 -8.46 1.68 -0.84
N GLU A 203 -8.66 0.45 -0.38
CA GLU A 203 -9.54 -0.52 -1.04
C GLU A 203 -10.56 -1.10 -0.07
N LYS A 204 -11.79 -1.29 -0.55
CA LYS A 204 -12.84 -1.93 0.25
C LYS A 204 -12.58 -3.43 0.33
N ILE A 205 -12.68 -4.00 1.53
CA ILE A 205 -12.38 -5.42 1.79
C ILE A 205 -13.55 -6.17 2.41
N THR A 206 -13.54 -7.50 2.25
CA THR A 206 -14.40 -8.42 3.00
C THR A 206 -13.87 -8.62 4.42
N ASN A 207 -14.61 -9.39 5.25
CA ASN A 207 -14.14 -9.78 6.59
C ASN A 207 -12.83 -10.58 6.55
N ASP A 208 -12.65 -11.42 5.52
CA ASP A 208 -11.46 -12.23 5.29
C ASP A 208 -10.31 -11.45 4.60
N CYS A 209 -10.43 -10.11 4.55
CA CYS A 209 -9.44 -9.22 3.95
C CYS A 209 -9.24 -9.40 2.42
N PHE A 210 -10.26 -9.88 1.69
CA PHE A 210 -10.22 -9.89 0.22
C PHE A 210 -10.68 -8.53 -0.33
N VAL A 211 -9.95 -7.99 -1.30
CA VAL A 211 -10.35 -6.76 -2.00
C VAL A 211 -11.62 -7.03 -2.82
N ILE A 212 -12.71 -6.31 -2.54
CA ILE A 212 -14.04 -6.64 -3.11
C ILE A 212 -14.04 -6.58 -4.64
N LYS A 213 -13.37 -5.58 -5.23
CA LYS A 213 -13.32 -5.41 -6.68
C LYS A 213 -12.34 -6.35 -7.39
N ALA A 214 -11.45 -7.01 -6.63
CA ALA A 214 -10.48 -7.96 -7.12
C ALA A 214 -10.23 -9.06 -6.07
N PRO A 215 -11.16 -10.03 -5.89
CA PRO A 215 -11.09 -10.97 -4.76
C PRO A 215 -9.84 -11.88 -4.75
N ASP A 216 -9.26 -12.13 -5.92
CA ASP A 216 -8.03 -12.93 -6.06
C ASP A 216 -6.75 -12.10 -5.90
N PHE A 217 -6.86 -10.80 -5.61
CA PHE A 217 -5.71 -9.91 -5.43
C PHE A 217 -5.18 -9.95 -4.00
N ALA A 218 -3.98 -10.49 -3.84
CA ALA A 218 -3.19 -10.51 -2.62
C ALA A 218 -2.40 -9.20 -2.48
N ILE A 219 -3.11 -8.11 -2.20
CA ILE A 219 -2.57 -6.75 -2.20
C ILE A 219 -1.39 -6.61 -1.23
N ILE A 220 -1.46 -7.18 -0.03
CA ILE A 220 -0.40 -7.04 0.98
C ILE A 220 0.85 -7.77 0.52
N GLN A 221 0.70 -9.02 0.07
CA GLN A 221 1.83 -9.80 -0.44
C GLN A 221 2.50 -9.14 -1.65
N THR A 222 1.68 -8.57 -2.55
CA THR A 222 2.16 -7.90 -3.75
C THR A 222 3.00 -6.67 -3.43
N VAL A 223 2.55 -5.79 -2.53
CA VAL A 223 3.33 -4.59 -2.21
C VAL A 223 4.64 -4.93 -1.50
N TYR A 224 4.67 -5.94 -0.63
CA TYR A 224 5.92 -6.37 0.01
C TYR A 224 6.86 -7.12 -0.93
N ALA A 225 6.34 -7.83 -1.93
CA ALA A 225 7.15 -8.42 -2.99
C ALA A 225 7.81 -7.35 -3.87
N LEU A 226 7.07 -6.30 -4.23
CA LEU A 226 7.61 -5.16 -4.96
C LEU A 226 8.61 -4.36 -4.11
N GLU A 227 8.39 -4.24 -2.80
CA GLU A 227 9.40 -3.67 -1.88
C GLU A 227 10.71 -4.45 -1.92
N LYS A 228 10.63 -5.79 -1.90
CA LYS A 228 11.81 -6.65 -2.01
C LYS A 228 12.55 -6.52 -3.35
N MET A 229 11.84 -6.13 -4.41
CA MET A 229 12.39 -5.87 -5.74
C MET A 229 12.89 -4.43 -5.92
N ASP A 230 12.93 -3.63 -4.85
CA ASP A 230 13.33 -2.21 -4.87
C ASP A 230 12.45 -1.33 -5.78
N TYR A 231 11.19 -1.72 -6.00
CA TYR A 231 10.23 -1.00 -6.84
C TYR A 231 9.44 0.05 -6.05
N LEU A 232 9.26 -0.17 -4.76
CA LEU A 232 8.54 0.74 -3.87
C LEU A 232 8.99 0.52 -2.41
N LYS A 233 8.54 1.39 -1.51
CA LYS A 233 8.64 1.22 -0.06
C LYS A 233 7.26 1.16 0.55
N VAL A 234 7.03 0.19 1.43
CA VAL A 234 5.79 0.05 2.20
C VAL A 234 5.96 0.77 3.53
N VAL A 235 5.45 2.01 3.58
CA VAL A 235 5.51 2.84 4.79
C VAL A 235 4.65 2.25 5.90
N ARG A 236 3.38 1.92 5.58
CA ARG A 236 2.42 1.39 6.56
C ARG A 236 1.27 0.65 5.89
N VAL A 237 0.76 -0.37 6.57
CA VAL A 237 -0.48 -1.09 6.22
C VAL A 237 -1.40 -1.10 7.45
N TRP A 238 -2.67 -0.75 7.28
CA TRP A 238 -3.69 -0.79 8.33
C TRP A 238 -5.09 -0.99 7.73
N ASP A 239 -6.03 -1.46 8.54
CA ASP A 239 -7.44 -1.46 8.19
C ASP A 239 -8.20 -0.29 8.85
N GLU A 240 -9.32 0.09 8.24
CA GLU A 240 -10.20 1.14 8.71
C GLU A 240 -11.64 0.65 8.65
N LEU A 241 -12.40 0.93 9.71
CA LEU A 241 -13.84 0.67 9.77
C LEU A 241 -14.60 1.99 9.56
N GLN A 242 -15.34 2.08 8.45
CA GLN A 242 -16.13 3.26 8.11
C GLN A 242 -17.61 3.01 8.38
N TYR A 243 -18.16 3.72 9.36
CA TYR A 243 -19.59 3.69 9.65
C TYR A 243 -20.37 4.53 8.63
N PRO A 244 -21.49 4.01 8.09
CA PRO A 244 -22.34 4.76 7.18
C PRO A 244 -22.87 6.01 7.90
N ARG A 245 -22.98 7.12 7.17
CA ARG A 245 -23.60 8.33 7.72
C ARG A 245 -25.12 8.21 7.67
N ASP A 246 -25.79 8.84 8.62
CA ASP A 246 -27.24 8.94 8.59
C ASP A 246 -27.68 9.74 7.36
N ASN A 247 -28.71 9.24 6.67
CA ASN A 247 -29.22 9.85 5.45
C ASN A 247 -29.92 11.20 5.73
N PHE A 248 -30.46 11.37 6.93
CA PHE A 248 -31.18 12.56 7.38
C PHE A 248 -30.27 13.55 8.10
N ASP A 249 -29.23 13.05 8.78
CA ASP A 249 -28.22 13.88 9.41
C ASP A 249 -26.80 13.39 9.06
N LYS A 250 -26.20 14.03 8.04
CA LYS A 250 -24.83 13.72 7.62
C LYS A 250 -23.79 13.99 8.70
N ALA A 251 -24.12 14.60 9.84
CA ALA A 251 -23.21 14.73 10.97
C ALA A 251 -23.23 13.52 11.92
N SER A 252 -24.24 12.64 11.83
CA SER A 252 -24.37 11.44 12.66
C SER A 252 -24.12 10.14 11.87
N PHE A 253 -23.77 9.08 12.61
CA PHE A 253 -23.55 7.73 12.07
C PHE A 253 -24.81 6.89 12.20
N ASP A 254 -25.12 6.14 11.14
CA ASP A 254 -26.20 5.16 11.12
C ASP A 254 -25.67 3.81 11.61
N TYR A 255 -25.68 3.63 12.94
CA TYR A 255 -25.23 2.41 13.60
C TYR A 255 -26.10 1.18 13.27
N ASN A 256 -27.24 1.33 12.59
CA ASN A 256 -28.08 0.22 12.16
C ASN A 256 -27.59 -0.42 10.84
N LYS A 257 -26.69 0.24 10.11
CA LYS A 257 -26.09 -0.30 8.89
C LYS A 257 -24.74 -0.94 9.17
N THR A 258 -24.46 -2.02 8.46
CA THR A 258 -23.17 -2.70 8.54
C THR A 258 -22.05 -1.76 8.12
N PRO A 259 -21.03 -1.54 8.97
CA PRO A 259 -19.90 -0.72 8.60
C PRO A 259 -19.10 -1.34 7.46
N GLU A 260 -18.49 -0.47 6.66
CA GLU A 260 -17.62 -0.88 5.57
C GLU A 260 -16.18 -0.98 6.06
N LYS A 261 -15.47 -2.03 5.65
CA LYS A 261 -14.06 -2.23 5.98
C LYS A 261 -13.19 -1.85 4.79
N TYR A 262 -12.11 -1.16 5.07
CA TYR A 262 -11.12 -0.74 4.09
C TYR A 262 -9.73 -1.22 4.52
N ILE A 263 -8.92 -1.62 3.55
CA ILE A 263 -7.47 -1.72 3.72
C ILE A 263 -6.82 -0.46 3.18
N ASN A 264 -5.83 0.04 3.91
CA ASN A 264 -5.04 1.20 3.56
C ASN A 264 -3.56 0.82 3.52
N ILE A 265 -2.89 1.20 2.45
CA ILE A 265 -1.46 0.92 2.25
C ILE A 265 -0.79 2.22 1.80
N ASN A 266 0.11 2.73 2.64
CA ASN A 266 0.94 3.88 2.30
C ASN A 266 2.22 3.40 1.60
N LEU A 267 2.43 3.89 0.38
CA LEU A 267 3.52 3.50 -0.51
C LEU A 267 4.33 4.71 -0.93
N ILE A 268 5.64 4.51 -1.11
CA ILE A 268 6.53 5.42 -1.82
C ILE A 268 7.08 4.68 -3.03
N LEU A 269 6.77 5.13 -4.24
CA LEU A 269 7.26 4.50 -5.46
C LEU A 269 8.72 4.89 -5.74
N GLU A 270 9.51 3.91 -6.18
CA GLU A 270 10.87 4.12 -6.67
C GLU A 270 10.87 4.27 -8.20
N GLN A 271 11.91 4.92 -8.74
CA GLN A 271 11.98 5.26 -10.17
C GLN A 271 11.78 4.05 -11.12
N PRO A 272 12.38 2.86 -10.89
CA PRO A 272 12.21 1.72 -11.78
C PRO A 272 10.75 1.31 -11.98
N PHE A 273 9.93 1.40 -10.92
CA PHE A 273 8.52 1.06 -11.03
C PHE A 273 7.70 2.15 -11.68
N ILE A 274 8.08 3.42 -11.52
CA ILE A 274 7.46 4.54 -12.24
C ILE A 274 7.71 4.40 -13.75
N ASP A 275 8.93 4.02 -14.13
CA ASP A 275 9.28 3.76 -15.53
C ASP A 275 8.46 2.58 -16.09
N GLU A 276 8.37 1.48 -15.35
CA GLU A 276 7.56 0.32 -15.73
C GLU A 276 6.05 0.65 -15.80
N LEU A 277 5.52 1.51 -14.92
CA LEU A 277 4.15 2.01 -15.01
C LEU A 277 3.93 2.82 -16.28
N ASN A 278 4.88 3.70 -16.62
CA ASN A 278 4.83 4.46 -17.86
C ASN A 278 4.95 3.54 -19.09
N GLU A 279 5.71 2.45 -19.02
CA GLU A 279 5.85 1.44 -20.07
C GLU A 279 4.63 0.53 -20.21
N ASN A 280 4.02 0.05 -19.13
CA ASN A 280 2.79 -0.73 -19.19
C ASN A 280 1.61 0.11 -19.70
N PHE A 281 1.55 1.39 -19.33
CA PHE A 281 0.63 2.34 -19.96
C PHE A 281 0.85 2.41 -21.48
N ARG A 282 2.11 2.25 -21.95
CA ARG A 282 2.44 2.12 -23.38
C ARG A 282 2.04 0.76 -23.95
N GLU A 283 2.15 -0.36 -23.23
CA GLU A 283 1.77 -1.70 -23.73
C GLU A 283 0.25 -1.90 -23.86
N ASP A 284 -0.54 -1.49 -22.85
CA ASP A 284 -2.01 -1.56 -22.90
C ASP A 284 -2.62 -0.51 -23.85
N ASN A 285 -1.81 0.45 -24.28
CA ASN A 285 -2.15 1.51 -25.23
C ASN A 285 -1.02 1.73 -26.27
N PRO A 286 -0.71 0.72 -27.10
CA PRO A 286 0.50 0.66 -27.95
C PRO A 286 0.51 1.67 -29.11
N LYS A 287 -0.50 2.52 -29.17
CA LYS A 287 -0.64 3.63 -30.11
C LYS A 287 -1.05 4.87 -29.34
N VAL A 288 -0.27 5.33 -28.38
CA VAL A 288 -0.46 6.65 -27.75
C VAL A 288 0.84 7.44 -27.73
N TYR A 289 1.65 7.35 -28.79
CA TYR A 289 2.87 8.16 -28.92
C TYR A 289 2.68 9.26 -29.96
N PHE A 290 3.42 10.36 -29.76
CA PHE A 290 3.65 11.38 -30.75
C PHE A 290 4.40 10.75 -31.93
N GLU A 291 3.74 10.67 -33.09
CA GLU A 291 4.32 10.08 -34.28
C GLU A 291 5.12 11.12 -35.06
N LYS A 292 4.46 12.24 -35.37
CA LYS A 292 5.05 13.36 -36.11
C LYS A 292 4.14 14.58 -36.10
N TYR A 293 4.74 15.74 -36.35
CA TYR A 293 4.04 16.96 -36.66
C TYR A 293 4.32 17.38 -38.12
N ASP A 294 3.27 17.56 -38.91
CA ASP A 294 3.36 18.11 -40.26
C ASP A 294 3.13 19.63 -40.17
N SER A 295 4.22 20.40 -40.22
CA SER A 295 4.22 21.86 -40.04
C SER A 295 3.55 22.59 -41.20
N ASP A 296 3.53 22.04 -42.41
CA ASP A 296 2.87 22.65 -43.56
C ASP A 296 1.35 22.49 -43.46
N LYS A 297 0.90 21.29 -43.07
CA LYS A 297 -0.54 20.99 -42.93
C LYS A 297 -1.08 21.36 -41.56
N LYS A 298 -0.22 21.72 -40.60
CA LYS A 298 -0.54 21.93 -39.18
C LYS A 298 -1.30 20.73 -38.58
N VAL A 299 -0.86 19.53 -38.94
CA VAL A 299 -1.47 18.25 -38.50
C VAL A 299 -0.53 17.54 -37.55
N LEU A 300 -1.04 17.26 -36.34
CA LEU A 300 -0.38 16.44 -35.34
C LEU A 300 -0.83 14.99 -35.52
N LYS A 301 0.11 14.07 -35.74
CA LYS A 301 -0.15 12.64 -35.66
C LYS A 301 0.24 12.13 -34.29
N ILE A 302 -0.75 11.67 -33.56
CA ILE A 302 -0.59 11.08 -32.24
C ILE A 302 -1.62 9.97 -32.11
N ALA A 303 -1.20 8.88 -31.50
CA ALA A 303 -2.08 7.77 -31.19
C ALA A 303 -2.79 7.13 -32.40
N GLY A 304 -2.12 7.04 -33.55
CA GLY A 304 -2.73 6.59 -34.81
C GLY A 304 -3.78 7.54 -35.38
N LYS A 305 -4.02 8.70 -34.75
CA LYS A 305 -5.00 9.69 -35.17
C LYS A 305 -4.30 10.93 -35.73
N SER A 306 -4.90 11.50 -36.76
CA SER A 306 -4.46 12.78 -37.34
C SER A 306 -5.34 13.90 -36.81
N ILE A 307 -4.73 14.84 -36.09
CA ILE A 307 -5.40 15.96 -35.43
C ILE A 307 -5.05 17.24 -36.18
N SER A 308 -6.04 17.84 -36.85
CA SER A 308 -5.85 19.16 -37.46
C SER A 308 -5.86 20.23 -36.37
N LEU A 309 -4.72 20.91 -36.19
CA LEU A 309 -4.59 21.96 -35.18
C LEU A 309 -5.05 23.32 -35.72
N ALA A 310 -5.14 23.50 -37.04
CA ALA A 310 -5.60 24.73 -37.67
C ALA A 310 -7.09 24.66 -38.04
N LYS A 311 -7.86 25.71 -37.70
CA LYS A 311 -9.17 25.95 -38.34
C LYS A 311 -8.97 26.92 -39.49
N LYS A 312 -9.24 26.48 -40.73
CA LYS A 312 -9.12 27.30 -41.96
C LYS A 312 -7.70 27.82 -42.25
N GLY A 313 -6.66 27.07 -41.88
CA GLY A 313 -5.26 27.43 -42.21
C GLY A 313 -4.68 28.61 -41.44
N LYS A 314 -5.37 29.14 -40.42
CA LYS A 314 -4.81 30.20 -39.56
C LYS A 314 -3.92 29.61 -38.48
N GLU A 315 -2.72 30.18 -38.33
CA GLU A 315 -1.83 29.95 -37.21
C GLU A 315 -2.50 30.40 -35.90
N THR A 316 -2.30 29.63 -34.83
CA THR A 316 -2.87 29.89 -33.50
C THR A 316 -1.78 29.80 -32.46
N ASP A 317 -1.95 30.44 -31.30
CA ASP A 317 -0.96 30.35 -30.21
C ASP A 317 -0.71 28.89 -29.77
N SER A 318 -1.71 28.02 -29.83
CA SER A 318 -1.52 26.57 -29.58
C SER A 318 -0.60 25.87 -30.58
N ILE A 319 -0.56 26.36 -31.83
CA ILE A 319 0.37 25.86 -32.86
C ILE A 319 1.78 26.37 -32.58
N LYS A 320 1.91 27.68 -32.32
CA LYS A 320 3.21 28.28 -31.97
C LYS A 320 3.82 27.60 -30.75
N LEU A 321 3.01 27.31 -29.73
CA LEU A 321 3.46 26.58 -28.56
C LEU A 321 4.00 25.20 -28.92
N LEU A 322 3.25 24.42 -29.71
CA LEU A 322 3.71 23.11 -30.13
C LEU A 322 5.04 23.20 -30.90
N GLU A 323 5.15 24.16 -31.83
CA GLU A 323 6.35 24.35 -32.64
C GLU A 323 7.56 24.77 -31.79
N THR A 324 7.38 25.61 -30.77
CA THR A 324 8.43 25.95 -29.81
C THR A 324 8.88 24.70 -29.03
N LEU A 325 7.94 23.93 -28.48
CA LEU A 325 8.25 22.74 -27.69
C LEU A 325 8.89 21.61 -28.52
N LEU A 326 8.63 21.57 -29.84
CA LEU A 326 9.24 20.59 -30.74
C LEU A 326 10.68 20.94 -31.16
N LYS A 327 11.18 22.16 -30.84
CA LYS A 327 12.59 22.51 -31.07
C LYS A 327 13.54 21.73 -30.16
N ASP A 328 13.07 21.41 -28.96
CA ASP A 328 13.76 20.59 -27.98
C ASP A 328 12.70 19.91 -27.12
N THR A 329 12.44 18.63 -27.43
CA THR A 329 11.34 17.86 -26.85
C THR A 329 11.60 17.44 -25.40
N ASP A 330 12.88 17.39 -24.99
CA ASP A 330 13.28 16.98 -23.64
C ASP A 330 13.42 18.16 -22.68
N LYS A 331 13.47 19.39 -23.22
CA LYS A 331 13.56 20.63 -22.45
C LYS A 331 12.22 21.00 -21.79
N THR A 332 12.30 21.44 -20.54
CA THR A 332 11.26 22.26 -19.91
C THR A 332 11.45 23.72 -20.33
N TRP A 333 10.46 24.28 -21.01
CA TRP A 333 10.46 25.65 -21.49
C TRP A 333 9.79 26.59 -20.50
N TRP A 334 10.42 27.73 -20.23
CA TRP A 334 9.84 28.78 -19.41
C TRP A 334 8.96 29.71 -20.23
N ASN A 335 7.97 30.31 -19.58
CA ASN A 335 7.01 31.20 -20.24
C ASN A 335 7.69 32.36 -20.98
N ASP A 336 8.72 32.97 -20.39
CA ASP A 336 9.46 34.07 -21.00
C ASP A 336 10.27 33.61 -22.22
N GLU A 337 10.91 32.43 -22.15
CA GLU A 337 11.60 31.82 -23.30
C GLU A 337 10.63 31.58 -24.47
N ILE A 338 9.42 31.10 -24.20
CA ILE A 338 8.40 30.85 -25.23
C ILE A 338 7.92 32.16 -25.85
N LEU A 339 7.69 33.19 -25.03
CA LEU A 339 7.25 34.50 -25.53
C LEU A 339 8.35 35.17 -26.38
N GLU A 340 9.62 35.04 -25.97
CA GLU A 340 10.76 35.49 -26.76
C GLU A 340 10.85 34.75 -28.09
N ASP A 341 10.66 33.42 -28.09
CA ASP A 341 10.59 32.60 -29.30
C ASP A 341 9.45 33.02 -30.25
N TRP A 342 8.37 33.56 -29.70
CA TRP A 342 7.23 34.09 -30.47
C TRP A 342 7.42 35.53 -30.93
N GLY A 343 8.56 36.15 -30.62
CA GLY A 343 8.96 37.50 -31.03
C GLY A 343 8.49 38.63 -30.10
N TYR A 344 8.01 38.31 -28.90
CA TYR A 344 7.64 39.33 -27.91
C TYR A 344 8.86 39.81 -27.14
N ARG A 345 8.92 41.11 -26.87
CA ARG A 345 9.94 41.69 -25.99
C ARG A 345 9.49 41.62 -24.53
N ARG A 346 10.44 41.59 -23.59
CA ARG A 346 10.16 41.52 -22.13
C ARG A 346 9.28 42.67 -21.61
N ASP A 347 9.23 43.79 -22.33
CA ASP A 347 8.50 45.01 -22.00
C ASP A 347 7.17 45.16 -22.77
N GLU A 348 6.82 44.23 -23.67
CA GLU A 348 5.53 44.25 -24.35
C GLU A 348 4.42 43.69 -23.46
N ASP A 349 3.30 44.43 -23.37
CA ASP A 349 2.11 44.04 -22.60
C ASP A 349 1.39 42.89 -23.31
N THR A 350 1.91 41.68 -23.12
CA THR A 350 1.29 40.46 -23.61
C THR A 350 0.05 40.16 -22.78
N THR A 351 -1.03 39.72 -23.42
CA THR A 351 -2.24 39.28 -22.70
C THR A 351 -1.84 38.26 -21.64
N LYS A 352 -2.09 38.60 -20.36
CA LYS A 352 -1.73 37.80 -19.19
C LYS A 352 -2.09 36.31 -19.43
N ASN A 353 -1.11 35.42 -19.31
CA ASN A 353 -1.26 33.96 -19.46
C ASN A 353 -1.49 33.43 -20.90
N LYS A 354 -0.97 34.11 -21.92
CA LYS A 354 -1.10 33.69 -23.33
C LYS A 354 -0.64 32.25 -23.62
N THR A 355 0.56 31.89 -23.17
CA THR A 355 1.14 30.54 -23.29
C THR A 355 0.31 29.49 -22.54
N TYR A 356 -0.19 29.81 -21.35
CA TYR A 356 -1.06 28.94 -20.57
C TYR A 356 -2.38 28.62 -21.31
N HIS A 357 -3.00 29.64 -21.91
CA HIS A 357 -4.19 29.45 -22.73
C HIS A 357 -3.89 28.65 -24.01
N ALA A 358 -2.70 28.82 -24.58
CA ALA A 358 -2.23 28.02 -25.71
C ALA A 358 -2.09 26.54 -25.36
N GLY A 359 -1.48 26.22 -24.21
CA GLY A 359 -1.33 24.85 -23.68
C GLY A 359 -2.69 24.19 -23.42
N LYS A 360 -3.59 24.91 -22.74
CA LYS A 360 -4.96 24.44 -22.48
C LYS A 360 -5.72 24.19 -23.78
N GLY A 361 -5.58 25.08 -24.77
CA GLY A 361 -6.20 24.95 -26.08
C GLY A 361 -5.68 23.75 -26.87
N LEU A 362 -4.39 23.46 -26.77
CA LEU A 362 -3.76 22.32 -27.44
C LEU A 362 -4.22 20.99 -26.82
N ASN A 363 -4.13 20.86 -25.50
CA ASN A 363 -4.62 19.69 -24.76
C ASN A 363 -6.09 19.41 -25.04
N LYS A 364 -6.93 20.46 -25.10
CA LYS A 364 -8.36 20.29 -25.44
C LYS A 364 -8.56 19.70 -26.83
N LYS A 365 -7.89 20.23 -27.86
CA LYS A 365 -8.00 19.69 -29.23
C LYS A 365 -7.55 18.24 -29.31
N ILE A 366 -6.50 17.90 -28.59
CA ILE A 366 -5.94 16.56 -28.56
C ILE A 366 -6.89 15.61 -27.82
N LYS A 367 -7.46 16.03 -26.69
CA LYS A 367 -8.48 15.30 -25.95
C LYS A 367 -9.71 15.00 -26.81
N ASP A 368 -10.22 16.00 -27.53
CA ASP A 368 -11.44 15.88 -28.33
C ASP A 368 -11.31 14.81 -29.44
N VAL A 369 -10.10 14.58 -29.97
CA VAL A 369 -9.86 13.62 -31.06
C VAL A 369 -9.25 12.31 -30.56
N ALA A 370 -8.22 12.38 -29.71
CA ALA A 370 -7.44 11.24 -29.26
C ALA A 370 -7.75 10.76 -27.84
N GLY A 371 -8.57 11.49 -27.06
CA GLY A 371 -8.86 11.14 -25.67
C GLY A 371 -7.73 11.47 -24.69
N ILE A 372 -6.64 12.06 -25.17
CA ILE A 372 -5.45 12.42 -24.41
C ILE A 372 -5.64 13.81 -23.79
N GLU A 373 -5.65 13.92 -22.46
CA GLU A 373 -5.99 15.18 -21.77
C GLU A 373 -4.79 16.09 -21.49
N ASP A 374 -3.59 15.53 -21.48
CA ASP A 374 -2.38 16.10 -20.88
C ASP A 374 -1.17 15.79 -21.77
N PHE A 375 -1.30 16.07 -23.07
CA PHE A 375 -0.21 15.99 -24.04
C PHE A 375 0.90 16.99 -23.73
N ILE A 376 0.54 18.21 -23.36
CA ILE A 376 1.44 19.21 -22.81
C ILE A 376 1.24 19.28 -21.30
N GLU A 377 2.31 19.11 -20.54
CA GLU A 377 2.35 19.47 -19.13
C GLU A 377 2.62 20.97 -19.05
N HIS A 378 1.70 21.73 -18.45
CA HIS A 378 1.85 23.18 -18.36
C HIS A 378 1.34 23.76 -17.05
N THR A 379 2.08 24.73 -16.53
CA THR A 379 1.67 25.63 -15.46
C THR A 379 1.53 27.04 -16.03
N THR A 380 1.43 28.07 -15.17
CA THR A 380 1.50 29.47 -15.62
C THR A 380 2.91 29.89 -16.03
N THR A 381 3.95 29.11 -15.68
CA THR A 381 5.36 29.49 -15.85
C THR A 381 6.17 28.48 -16.67
N GLU A 382 5.79 27.21 -16.68
CA GLU A 382 6.58 26.12 -17.27
C GLU A 382 5.72 25.29 -18.23
N PHE A 383 6.34 24.83 -19.32
CA PHE A 383 5.69 24.06 -20.38
C PHE A 383 6.65 22.99 -20.90
N LYS A 384 6.15 21.77 -21.08
CA LYS A 384 6.89 20.69 -21.76
C LYS A 384 5.93 19.70 -22.42
N ILE A 385 6.39 18.99 -23.44
CA ILE A 385 5.66 17.82 -23.94
C ILE A 385 5.74 16.75 -22.85
N ASN A 386 4.63 16.09 -22.57
CA ASN A 386 4.62 15.02 -21.58
C ASN A 386 5.53 13.87 -22.07
N PRO A 387 6.61 13.52 -21.35
CA PRO A 387 7.58 12.53 -21.80
C PRO A 387 6.96 11.16 -22.11
N ARG A 388 5.82 10.81 -21.49
CA ARG A 388 5.13 9.54 -21.77
C ARG A 388 4.68 9.40 -23.24
N TYR A 389 4.58 10.51 -23.98
CA TYR A 389 4.17 10.56 -25.37
C TYR A 389 5.32 10.70 -26.36
N LEU A 390 6.54 10.94 -25.88
CA LEU A 390 7.72 10.98 -26.75
C LEU A 390 8.18 9.54 -27.02
N LYS A 391 8.66 9.30 -28.25
CA LYS A 391 9.36 8.04 -28.55
C LYS A 391 10.69 8.08 -27.83
N VAL A 392 11.00 7.01 -27.10
CA VAL A 392 12.37 6.75 -26.65
C VAL A 392 13.09 6.18 -27.87
N ASP A 393 14.18 6.80 -28.29
CA ASP A 393 15.04 6.22 -29.32
C ASP A 393 15.56 4.86 -28.80
N GLU A 394 15.32 3.79 -29.56
CA GLU A 394 15.84 2.43 -29.29
C GLU A 394 17.37 2.34 -29.38
#